data_AF-A0A2E2NAP9-F1
#
_entry.id   AF-A0A2E2NAP9-F1
#
_cell.length_a   1.000
_cell.length_b   1.000
_cell.length_c   1.000
_cell.angle_alpha   90.00
_cell.angle_beta   90.00
_cell.angle_gamma   90.00
#
_symmetry.space_group_name_H-M   'P 1'
#
loop_
_entity.id
_entity.type
_entity.pdbx_description
1 polymer ?
#
loop_
_entity_poly.entity_id
_entity_poly.type
_entity_poly.pdbx_seq_one_letter_code
_entity_poly.pdbx_strand_id
1 'polypeptide(L)'
;MRSMNSKASSSRNQPAPNHADRARPPGRGRCPIPTSARRAAGPQTTLGPDPAFTLARHPGVPKKIASFEPTPNPDALKCVLAQPLSPPANPALLTGRPRSYRSIDDAREAGDDLGGALMAVEGVSSVLIRPAFVTVVRTPGAKWPPIRRAVETALVNHDGGLA
;
A
#
# COMPACT_ATOMS: atom_id res chain seq x y z
N MET A 1 -14.25 58.07 5.26
CA MET A 1 -12.99 57.39 5.61
C MET A 1 -13.04 57.01 7.08
N ARG A 2 -12.95 55.70 7.41
CA ARG A 2 -13.12 55.18 8.78
C ARG A 2 -11.76 54.88 9.43
N SER A 3 -11.74 55.11 10.74
CA SER A 3 -10.65 54.99 11.72
C SER A 3 -9.64 53.86 11.53
N MET A 4 -8.37 54.26 11.65
CA MET A 4 -7.25 53.41 12.03
C MET A 4 -7.41 52.97 13.49
N ASN A 5 -7.26 51.68 13.76
CA ASN A 5 -7.07 51.14 15.10
C ASN A 5 -5.84 50.23 15.08
N SER A 6 -4.73 50.70 15.66
CA SER A 6 -3.51 49.93 15.88
C SER A 6 -3.15 50.03 17.35
N LYS A 7 -3.36 48.94 18.10
CA LYS A 7 -2.71 48.72 19.39
C LYS A 7 -2.89 47.26 19.86
N ALA A 8 -1.88 46.84 20.62
CA ALA A 8 -1.71 45.59 21.36
C ALA A 8 -1.27 44.38 20.52
N SER A 9 -0.30 43.58 20.93
CA SER A 9 0.73 43.67 21.97
C SER A 9 1.64 42.47 21.72
N SER A 10 2.95 42.67 21.75
CA SER A 10 3.89 41.58 21.95
C SER A 10 3.65 40.93 23.30
N SER A 11 3.57 39.60 23.36
CA SER A 11 3.99 38.88 24.57
C SER A 11 4.67 37.58 24.17
N ARG A 12 5.79 37.36 24.84
CA ARG A 12 6.84 36.40 24.57
C ARG A 12 6.68 35.24 25.57
N ASN A 13 7.04 34.04 25.12
CA ASN A 13 7.72 33.00 25.90
C ASN A 13 6.97 32.25 27.01
N GLN A 14 6.89 30.92 26.88
CA GLN A 14 7.70 29.92 27.62
C GLN A 14 7.09 28.52 27.42
N PRO A 15 7.87 27.50 27.01
CA PRO A 15 7.48 26.10 27.10
C PRO A 15 7.70 25.52 28.52
N ALA A 16 6.78 24.68 28.96
CA ALA A 16 6.82 24.00 30.25
C ALA A 16 7.92 22.90 30.32
N PRO A 17 8.45 22.58 31.51
CA PRO A 17 9.71 21.85 31.70
C PRO A 17 9.62 20.33 31.60
N ASN A 18 10.73 19.74 31.14
CA ASN A 18 11.08 18.32 31.23
C ASN A 18 11.11 17.86 32.69
N HIS A 19 10.31 16.84 33.02
CA HIS A 19 10.51 16.07 34.25
C HIS A 19 11.18 14.74 33.92
N ALA A 20 12.31 14.54 34.58
CA ALA A 20 13.23 13.45 34.44
C ALA A 20 12.73 12.14 35.07
N ASP A 21 13.45 11.08 34.69
CA ASP A 21 13.95 10.04 35.59
C ASP A 21 12.92 9.15 36.30
N ARG A 22 12.84 7.89 35.84
CA ARG A 22 12.65 6.77 36.75
C ARG A 22 13.27 5.48 36.22
N ALA A 23 14.41 5.17 36.83
CA ALA A 23 14.75 3.87 37.41
C ALA A 23 14.85 2.65 36.48
N ARG A 24 16.11 2.35 36.13
CA ARG A 24 16.63 1.02 35.84
C ARG A 24 16.98 0.32 37.17
N PRO A 25 16.69 -0.97 37.34
CA PRO A 25 17.56 -1.80 38.17
C PRO A 25 17.99 -3.11 37.48
N PRO A 26 19.03 -3.76 38.03
CA PRO A 26 19.92 -4.70 37.34
C PRO A 26 19.54 -6.16 37.61
N GLY A 27 20.06 -7.09 36.81
CA GLY A 27 19.98 -8.51 37.14
C GLY A 27 20.66 -9.42 36.12
N ARG A 28 21.96 -9.65 36.32
CA ARG A 28 22.73 -10.69 35.65
C ARG A 28 22.26 -12.07 36.14
N GLY A 29 21.86 -12.93 35.22
CA GLY A 29 21.73 -14.37 35.44
C GLY A 29 22.49 -15.10 34.33
N ARG A 30 23.69 -15.60 34.64
CA ARG A 30 24.49 -16.46 33.77
C ARG A 30 24.33 -17.91 34.21
N CYS A 31 24.42 -18.80 33.21
CA CYS A 31 24.75 -20.23 33.24
C CYS A 31 23.61 -21.23 33.56
N PRO A 32 23.66 -22.49 33.06
CA PRO A 32 24.66 -23.10 32.16
C PRO A 32 24.07 -23.71 30.86
N ILE A 33 24.97 -23.91 29.91
CA ILE A 33 24.83 -24.73 28.69
C ILE A 33 24.89 -26.21 29.08
N PRO A 34 23.95 -27.07 28.64
CA PRO A 34 24.19 -28.51 28.54
C PRO A 34 24.77 -28.86 27.16
N THR A 35 25.98 -29.40 27.19
CA THR A 35 26.66 -30.03 26.07
C THR A 35 26.09 -31.43 25.82
N SER A 36 25.90 -31.77 24.54
CA SER A 36 25.73 -33.12 23.97
C SER A 36 24.40 -33.84 24.16
N ALA A 37 23.62 -33.91 23.07
CA ALA A 37 23.03 -35.17 22.64
C ALA A 37 22.95 -35.23 21.12
N ARG A 38 23.51 -36.32 20.61
CA ARG A 38 23.75 -36.67 19.22
C ARG A 38 22.53 -37.42 18.67
N ARG A 39 22.30 -37.26 17.35
CA ARG A 39 21.71 -38.27 16.43
C ARG A 39 20.18 -38.36 16.36
N ALA A 40 19.63 -37.90 15.23
CA ALA A 40 19.04 -38.78 14.22
C ALA A 40 18.74 -37.97 12.95
N ALA A 41 19.34 -38.37 11.83
CA ALA A 41 18.99 -37.88 10.50
C ALA A 41 17.58 -38.39 10.15
N GLY A 42 16.60 -37.49 10.19
CA GLY A 42 15.32 -37.68 9.51
C GLY A 42 15.47 -37.32 8.04
N PRO A 43 14.72 -37.99 7.13
CA PRO A 43 14.84 -37.74 5.70
C PRO A 43 14.50 -36.28 5.42
N GLN A 44 15.41 -35.60 4.74
CA GLN A 44 15.16 -34.29 4.18
C GLN A 44 14.08 -34.48 3.12
N THR A 45 12.84 -34.13 3.47
CA THR A 45 11.81 -33.86 2.48
C THR A 45 12.30 -32.64 1.72
N THR A 46 12.96 -32.89 0.60
CA THR A 46 13.18 -31.92 -0.46
C THR A 46 11.81 -31.33 -0.76
N LEU A 47 11.52 -30.14 -0.25
CA LEU A 47 10.47 -29.30 -0.79
C LEU A 47 10.96 -28.95 -2.20
N GLY A 48 10.56 -29.78 -3.16
CA GLY A 48 10.63 -29.42 -4.56
C GLY A 48 9.89 -28.10 -4.78
N PRO A 49 10.20 -27.36 -5.85
CA PRO A 49 9.44 -26.17 -6.19
C PRO A 49 7.95 -26.56 -6.31
N ASP A 50 7.09 -25.95 -5.50
CA ASP A 50 5.63 -26.12 -5.57
C ASP A 50 5.14 -25.97 -7.02
N PRO A 51 4.57 -27.02 -7.63
CA PRO A 51 4.01 -26.93 -8.97
C PRO A 51 2.53 -26.50 -8.87
N ALA A 52 2.27 -25.22 -8.56
CA ALA A 52 0.91 -24.69 -8.60
C ALA A 52 0.79 -23.23 -9.04
N PHE A 53 1.78 -22.69 -9.76
CA PHE A 53 1.64 -21.45 -10.52
C PHE A 53 1.99 -21.64 -12.00
N THR A 54 1.50 -22.72 -12.60
CA THR A 54 1.47 -22.81 -14.07
C THR A 54 0.20 -22.13 -14.57
N LEU A 55 0.20 -20.78 -14.58
CA LEU A 55 -0.77 -20.02 -15.35
C LEU A 55 -0.47 -20.25 -16.83
N ALA A 56 -1.36 -20.98 -17.50
CA ALA A 56 -1.39 -21.05 -18.95
C ALA A 56 -1.39 -19.62 -19.51
N ARG A 57 -0.31 -19.23 -20.18
CA ARG A 57 -0.24 -17.96 -20.92
C ARG A 57 -1.20 -18.08 -22.10
N HIS A 58 -2.36 -17.43 -22.01
CA HIS A 58 -3.15 -17.13 -23.20
C HIS A 58 -2.38 -16.11 -24.07
N PRO A 59 -2.18 -16.36 -25.37
CA PRO A 59 -1.61 -15.37 -26.27
C PRO A 59 -2.69 -14.33 -26.57
N GLY A 60 -2.69 -13.23 -25.81
CA GLY A 60 -3.59 -12.10 -26.01
C GLY A 60 -3.40 -11.06 -24.93
N VAL A 61 -2.51 -10.09 -25.21
CA VAL A 61 -2.05 -8.97 -24.35
C VAL A 61 -1.59 -9.36 -22.92
N PRO A 62 -0.48 -8.81 -22.40
CA PRO A 62 -0.12 -9.07 -21.01
C PRO A 62 -1.15 -8.41 -20.09
N LYS A 63 -2.19 -9.16 -19.70
CA LYS A 63 -3.15 -8.72 -18.70
C LYS A 63 -2.44 -8.62 -17.35
N LYS A 64 -2.26 -7.41 -16.85
CA LYS A 64 -1.70 -7.18 -15.52
C LYS A 64 -2.60 -7.69 -14.40
N ILE A 65 -3.90 -7.79 -14.65
CA ILE A 65 -4.88 -8.31 -13.69
C ILE A 65 -5.06 -9.81 -13.93
N ALA A 66 -4.79 -10.62 -12.92
CA ALA A 66 -5.02 -12.06 -12.92
C ALA A 66 -6.50 -12.41 -12.70
N SER A 67 -7.16 -11.73 -11.76
CA SER A 67 -8.57 -11.98 -11.44
C SER A 67 -9.23 -10.77 -10.79
N PHE A 68 -10.57 -10.73 -10.85
CA PHE A 68 -11.40 -9.80 -10.09
C PHE A 68 -12.17 -10.60 -9.03
N GLU A 69 -11.90 -10.30 -7.78
CA GLU A 69 -12.55 -10.95 -6.64
C GLU A 69 -13.62 -10.01 -6.05
N PRO A 70 -14.86 -10.48 -5.88
CA PRO A 70 -15.88 -9.72 -5.17
C PRO A 70 -15.47 -9.55 -3.71
N THR A 71 -15.94 -8.47 -3.09
CA THR A 71 -15.79 -8.26 -1.65
C THR A 71 -17.18 -8.26 -0.99
N PRO A 72 -17.28 -8.41 0.34
CA PRO A 72 -18.57 -8.24 1.03
C PRO A 72 -19.21 -6.87 0.81
N ASN A 73 -18.42 -5.86 0.42
CA ASN A 73 -18.92 -4.57 -0.02
C ASN A 73 -19.26 -4.64 -1.53
N PRO A 74 -20.55 -4.49 -1.92
CA PRO A 74 -20.96 -4.57 -3.34
C PRO A 74 -20.37 -3.45 -4.21
N ASP A 75 -19.89 -2.37 -3.58
CA ASP A 75 -19.25 -1.25 -4.25
C ASP A 75 -17.73 -1.34 -4.25
N ALA A 76 -17.14 -2.40 -3.69
CA ALA A 76 -15.71 -2.63 -3.76
C ALA A 76 -15.38 -3.92 -4.51
N LEU A 77 -14.38 -3.82 -5.38
CA LEU A 77 -13.85 -4.93 -6.16
C LEU A 77 -12.35 -5.03 -5.94
N LYS A 78 -11.86 -6.23 -5.67
CA LYS A 78 -10.44 -6.50 -5.53
C LYS A 78 -9.89 -7.03 -6.85
N CYS A 79 -8.95 -6.30 -7.41
CA CYS A 79 -8.22 -6.63 -8.62
C CYS A 79 -6.90 -7.30 -8.20
N VAL A 80 -6.81 -8.62 -8.36
CA VAL A 80 -5.57 -9.38 -8.09
C VAL A 80 -4.66 -9.24 -9.30
N LEU A 81 -3.40 -8.90 -9.06
CA LEU A 81 -2.45 -8.68 -10.14
C LEU A 81 -1.70 -9.98 -10.47
N ALA A 82 -1.42 -10.19 -11.76
CA ALA A 82 -0.63 -11.31 -12.25
C ALA A 82 0.85 -11.19 -11.86
N GLN A 83 1.32 -9.95 -11.67
CA GLN A 83 2.67 -9.63 -11.21
C GLN A 83 2.59 -8.47 -10.21
N PRO A 84 3.53 -8.38 -9.25
CA PRO A 84 3.57 -7.24 -8.36
C PRO A 84 3.74 -5.92 -9.12
N LEU A 85 3.09 -4.86 -8.64
CA LEU A 85 3.33 -3.51 -9.14
C LEU A 85 4.80 -3.12 -9.00
N SER A 86 5.28 -2.40 -9.99
CA SER A 86 6.55 -1.72 -9.97
C SER A 86 6.60 -0.72 -8.81
N PRO A 87 7.79 -0.52 -8.23
CA PRO A 87 8.02 0.53 -7.24
C PRO A 87 7.46 1.89 -7.70
N PRO A 88 6.72 2.62 -6.85
CA PRO A 88 6.36 4.00 -7.16
C PRO A 88 7.60 4.87 -7.38
N ALA A 89 7.48 5.86 -8.26
CA ALA A 89 8.55 6.82 -8.53
C ALA A 89 8.90 7.65 -7.29
N ASN A 90 7.91 7.97 -6.44
CA ASN A 90 8.15 8.64 -5.17
C ASN A 90 8.68 7.64 -4.11
N PRO A 91 9.94 7.77 -3.63
CA PRO A 91 10.50 6.86 -2.64
C PRO A 91 9.81 6.95 -1.27
N ALA A 92 9.13 8.05 -0.96
CA ALA A 92 8.33 8.17 0.27
C ALA A 92 7.16 7.17 0.32
N LEU A 93 6.77 6.62 -0.84
CA LEU A 93 5.73 5.61 -0.96
C LEU A 93 6.26 4.17 -0.80
N LEU A 94 7.58 3.97 -0.75
CA LEU A 94 8.24 2.66 -0.55
C LEU A 94 8.32 2.26 0.93
N THR A 95 7.20 2.30 1.63
CA THR A 95 7.14 2.05 3.09
C THR A 95 6.54 0.67 3.44
N GLY A 96 6.15 -0.12 2.44
CA GLY A 96 5.42 -1.38 2.63
C GLY A 96 3.99 -1.22 3.14
N ARG A 97 3.55 0.02 3.42
CA ARG A 97 2.20 0.35 3.87
C ARG A 97 1.22 0.36 2.68
N PRO A 98 -0.06 0.03 2.91
CA PRO A 98 -1.10 0.27 1.91
C PRO A 98 -1.14 1.76 1.54
N ARG A 99 -1.18 2.03 0.23
CA ARG A 99 -1.47 3.37 -0.29
C ARG A 99 -2.97 3.45 -0.49
N SER A 100 -3.63 4.47 0.01
CA SER A 100 -5.10 4.56 -0.06
C SER A 100 -5.49 5.99 -0.32
N TYR A 101 -6.31 6.21 -1.34
CA TYR A 101 -6.69 7.53 -1.78
C TYR A 101 -8.21 7.62 -1.87
N ARG A 102 -8.75 8.75 -1.39
CA ARG A 102 -10.19 9.08 -1.46
C ARG A 102 -10.49 10.21 -2.44
N SER A 103 -9.46 10.86 -2.95
CA SER A 103 -9.57 11.98 -3.89
C SER A 103 -8.33 12.04 -4.77
N ILE A 104 -8.44 12.69 -5.92
CA ILE A 104 -7.31 12.87 -6.84
C ILE A 104 -6.22 13.74 -6.19
N ASP A 105 -6.60 14.77 -5.44
CA ASP A 105 -5.65 15.67 -4.76
C ASP A 105 -4.77 14.94 -3.75
N ASP A 106 -5.35 14.04 -2.94
CA ASP A 106 -4.62 13.21 -1.97
C ASP A 106 -3.54 12.35 -2.65
N ALA A 107 -3.84 11.79 -3.83
CA ALA A 107 -2.86 11.04 -4.61
C ALA A 107 -1.77 11.95 -5.23
N ARG A 108 -2.13 13.17 -5.64
CA ARG A 108 -1.18 14.16 -6.19
C ARG A 108 -0.23 14.69 -5.12
N GLU A 109 -0.74 15.02 -3.94
CA GLU A 109 0.05 15.46 -2.79
C GLU A 109 1.04 14.38 -2.35
N ALA A 110 0.61 13.11 -2.42
CA ALA A 110 1.47 11.96 -2.18
C ALA A 110 2.48 11.67 -3.31
N GLY A 111 2.36 12.34 -4.46
CA GLY A 111 3.19 12.07 -5.66
C GLY A 111 3.01 10.66 -6.21
N ASP A 112 1.77 10.15 -6.20
CA ASP A 112 1.44 8.81 -6.68
C ASP A 112 0.70 8.85 -8.01
N ASP A 113 1.44 8.68 -9.12
CA ASP A 113 0.88 8.73 -10.48
C ASP A 113 -0.20 7.65 -10.71
N LEU A 114 0.02 6.44 -10.18
CA LEU A 114 -0.97 5.36 -10.29
C LEU A 114 -2.22 5.67 -9.46
N GLY A 115 -2.02 6.16 -8.23
CA GLY A 115 -3.11 6.63 -7.38
C GLY A 115 -3.97 7.68 -8.06
N GLY A 116 -3.33 8.69 -8.66
CA GLY A 116 -4.01 9.74 -9.41
C GLY A 116 -4.74 9.22 -10.63
N ALA A 117 -4.11 8.35 -11.41
CA ALA A 117 -4.71 7.75 -12.61
C ALA A 117 -5.95 6.90 -12.28
N LEU A 118 -5.91 6.11 -11.20
CA LEU A 118 -7.05 5.30 -10.78
C LEU A 118 -8.18 6.14 -10.18
N MET A 119 -7.86 7.20 -9.44
CA MET A 119 -8.85 8.14 -8.90
C MET A 119 -9.49 9.01 -9.97
N ALA A 120 -8.84 9.20 -11.12
CA ALA A 120 -9.39 9.91 -12.27
C ALA A 120 -10.41 9.08 -13.08
N VAL A 121 -10.55 7.78 -12.80
CA VAL A 121 -11.53 6.92 -13.46
C VAL A 121 -12.94 7.34 -13.05
N GLU A 122 -13.78 7.63 -14.04
CA GLU A 122 -15.19 7.99 -13.80
C GLU A 122 -15.92 6.86 -13.05
N GLY A 123 -16.59 7.22 -11.96
CA GLY A 123 -17.31 6.28 -11.13
C GLY A 123 -16.46 5.56 -10.08
N VAL A 124 -15.18 5.94 -9.88
CA VAL A 124 -14.37 5.51 -8.74
C VAL A 124 -14.51 6.51 -7.60
N SER A 125 -14.72 6.01 -6.38
CA SER A 125 -14.85 6.80 -5.15
C SER A 125 -13.61 6.73 -4.26
N SER A 126 -12.93 5.59 -4.23
CA SER A 126 -11.67 5.43 -3.50
C SER A 126 -10.89 4.22 -4.02
N VAL A 127 -9.58 4.23 -3.78
CA VAL A 127 -8.69 3.13 -4.16
C VAL A 127 -7.76 2.76 -3.02
N LEU A 128 -7.42 1.48 -2.95
CA LEU A 128 -6.39 0.94 -2.07
C LEU A 128 -5.41 0.14 -2.91
N ILE A 129 -4.14 0.52 -2.86
CA ILE A 129 -3.09 -0.02 -3.71
C ILE A 129 -2.11 -0.80 -2.84
N ARG A 130 -1.88 -2.06 -3.22
CA ARG A 130 -0.84 -2.95 -2.70
C ARG A 130 -0.03 -3.52 -3.86
N PRO A 131 1.19 -3.99 -3.62
CA PRO A 131 2.00 -4.60 -4.68
C PRO A 131 1.27 -5.76 -5.37
N ALA A 132 0.56 -6.62 -4.65
CA ALA A 132 -0.08 -7.81 -5.21
C ALA A 132 -1.54 -7.60 -5.68
N PHE A 133 -2.21 -6.54 -5.22
CA PHE A 133 -3.61 -6.30 -5.56
C PHE A 133 -3.97 -4.83 -5.41
N VAL A 134 -5.01 -4.43 -6.14
CA VAL A 134 -5.64 -3.11 -6.00
C VAL A 134 -7.11 -3.31 -5.68
N THR A 135 -7.61 -2.64 -4.64
CA THR A 135 -9.05 -2.57 -4.38
C THR A 135 -9.57 -1.25 -4.90
N VAL A 136 -10.61 -1.32 -5.74
CA VAL A 136 -11.29 -0.16 -6.28
C VAL A 136 -12.67 -0.11 -5.69
N VAL A 137 -13.05 1.03 -5.13
CA VAL A 137 -14.40 1.30 -4.66
C VAL A 137 -15.06 2.21 -5.69
N ARG A 138 -16.24 1.84 -6.17
CA ARG A 138 -17.02 2.65 -7.10
C ARG A 138 -17.95 3.62 -6.37
N THR A 139 -18.48 4.60 -7.09
CA THR A 139 -19.62 5.38 -6.62
C THR A 139 -20.91 4.53 -6.70
N PRO A 140 -21.88 4.74 -5.80
CA PRO A 140 -23.16 4.04 -5.86
C PRO A 140 -23.83 4.23 -7.23
N GLY A 141 -24.23 3.12 -7.87
CA GLY A 141 -24.87 3.14 -9.19
C GLY A 141 -23.93 3.13 -10.39
N ALA A 142 -22.62 3.33 -10.21
CA ALA A 142 -21.65 3.20 -11.31
C ALA A 142 -21.53 1.76 -11.80
N LYS A 143 -21.26 1.56 -13.10
CA LYS A 143 -21.18 0.21 -13.70
C LYS A 143 -19.75 -0.32 -13.63
N TRP A 144 -19.58 -1.58 -13.21
CA TRP A 144 -18.25 -2.22 -13.15
C TRP A 144 -17.54 -2.40 -14.50
N PRO A 145 -18.20 -2.78 -15.62
CA PRO A 145 -17.51 -3.00 -16.88
C PRO A 145 -16.63 -1.84 -17.38
N PRO A 146 -17.08 -0.57 -17.42
CA PRO A 146 -16.23 0.55 -17.80
C PRO A 146 -15.08 0.78 -16.80
N ILE A 147 -15.36 0.66 -15.49
CA ILE A 147 -14.35 0.81 -14.44
C ILE A 147 -13.24 -0.24 -14.60
N ARG A 148 -13.59 -1.51 -14.82
CA ARG A 148 -12.60 -2.60 -15.01
C ARG A 148 -11.66 -2.33 -16.18
N ARG A 149 -12.20 -1.86 -17.31
CA ARG A 149 -11.40 -1.51 -18.49
C ARG A 149 -10.46 -0.34 -18.18
N ALA A 150 -10.96 0.71 -17.56
CA ALA A 150 -10.16 1.88 -17.23
C ALA A 150 -9.04 1.56 -16.21
N VAL A 151 -9.34 0.73 -15.21
CA VAL A 151 -8.35 0.25 -14.22
C VAL A 151 -7.28 -0.60 -14.90
N GLU A 152 -7.66 -1.51 -15.80
CA GLU A 152 -6.71 -2.30 -16.58
C GLU A 152 -5.78 -1.40 -17.41
N THR A 153 -6.33 -0.40 -18.11
CA THR A 153 -5.54 0.58 -18.87
C THR A 153 -4.60 1.39 -17.98
N ALA A 154 -5.07 1.90 -16.85
CA ALA A 154 -4.23 2.67 -15.91
C ALA A 154 -3.07 1.83 -15.37
N LEU A 155 -3.34 0.56 -15.02
CA LEU A 155 -2.31 -0.37 -14.59
C LEU A 155 -1.32 -0.64 -15.71
N VAL A 156 -1.77 -0.96 -16.93
CA VAL A 156 -0.89 -1.21 -18.08
C VAL A 156 0.03 -0.03 -18.33
N ASN A 157 -0.50 1.20 -18.36
CA ASN A 157 0.30 2.40 -18.60
C ASN A 157 1.34 2.66 -17.51
N HIS A 158 1.03 2.36 -16.24
CA HIS A 158 1.94 2.63 -15.12
C HIS A 158 3.22 1.78 -15.15
N ASP A 159 3.15 0.45 -15.14
CA ASP A 159 4.39 -0.38 -15.29
C ASP A 159 4.81 -0.62 -16.75
N GLY A 160 3.99 -0.23 -17.71
CA GLY A 160 4.29 -0.38 -19.14
C GLY A 160 5.03 0.81 -19.72
N GLY A 161 5.48 1.74 -18.87
CA GLY A 161 6.22 2.94 -19.25
C GLY A 161 7.53 2.65 -19.98
N LEU A 162 7.40 2.36 -21.28
CA LEU A 162 8.28 2.89 -22.30
C LEU A 162 7.60 4.17 -22.83
N ALA A 163 8.03 5.30 -22.28
CA ALA A 163 8.17 6.57 -22.99
C ALA A 163 9.26 7.35 -22.27
#